data_AF-A0A7T0HRN8-F1
#
_entry.id   AF-A0A7T0HRN8-F1
#
_cell.length_a   1.000
_cell.length_b   1.000
_cell.length_c   1.000
_cell.angle_alpha   90.00
_cell.angle_beta   90.00
_cell.angle_gamma   90.00
#
_symmetry.space_group_name_H-M   'P 1'
#
loop_
_entity.id
_entity.type
_entity.pdbx_description
1 polymer ?
#
loop_
_entity_poly.entity_id
_entity_poly.type
_entity_poly.pdbx_seq_one_letter_code
_entity_poly.pdbx_strand_id
1 'polypeptide(L)'
;MTWEETFRLIGTGLFSVSSAGAIIVGLSSWLGKIWAQRILQKESHELKIQLNAAQHELNVSLKTIEKELDLMKEKYVSIRNDKVLIYRGIIDLIASLLAKLDAYYMNRLSQDEAMKHFDVFNEQRIRLYGYMAMFAPQNVMDTQDKLIDHLLQVAYGKRSYEWEEIRTMALALINEIREDVGIDQTPIEYNGKL
;
A
#
# COMPACT_ATOMS: atom_id res chain seq x y z
N MET A 1 56.02 59.72 65.14
CA MET A 1 54.92 59.06 64.44
C MET A 1 53.75 58.98 65.40
N THR A 2 52.70 59.76 65.17
CA THR A 2 51.52 59.73 66.04
C THR A 2 50.66 58.52 65.66
N TRP A 3 49.98 57.93 66.65
CA TRP A 3 49.04 56.82 66.44
C TRP A 3 47.95 57.17 65.41
N GLU A 4 47.61 58.45 65.31
CA GLU A 4 46.65 59.02 64.37
C GLU A 4 47.14 58.99 62.91
N GLU A 5 48.41 59.27 62.64
CA GLU A 5 49.02 59.14 61.32
C GLU A 5 49.10 57.67 60.87
N THR A 6 49.36 56.77 61.80
CA THR A 6 49.45 55.32 61.54
C THR A 6 48.07 54.74 61.22
N PHE A 7 47.03 55.12 61.97
CA PHE A 7 45.64 54.74 61.68
C PHE A 7 45.13 55.35 60.37
N ARG A 8 45.56 56.57 60.02
CA ARG A 8 45.19 57.22 58.76
C ARG A 8 45.88 56.55 57.57
N LEU A 9 47.15 56.15 57.69
CA LEU A 9 47.88 55.42 56.65
C LEU A 9 47.31 54.00 56.43
N ILE A 10 47.02 53.28 57.51
CA ILE A 10 46.39 51.95 57.48
C ILE A 10 44.95 52.05 56.96
N GLY A 11 44.18 53.04 57.40
CA GLY A 11 42.82 53.30 56.95
C GLY A 11 42.74 53.68 55.47
N THR A 12 43.67 54.51 54.98
CA THR A 12 43.75 54.89 53.56
C THR A 12 44.25 53.73 52.69
N GLY A 13 45.20 52.94 53.18
CA GLY A 13 45.64 51.70 52.53
C GLY A 13 44.54 50.65 52.42
N LEU A 14 43.80 50.39 53.51
CA LEU A 14 42.67 49.46 53.53
C LEU A 14 41.48 49.95 52.69
N PHE A 15 41.18 51.26 52.68
CA PHE A 15 40.15 51.82 51.78
C PHE A 15 40.54 51.68 50.30
N SER A 16 41.81 51.84 49.95
CA SER A 16 42.28 51.66 48.57
C SER A 16 42.25 50.19 48.11
N VAL A 17 42.58 49.26 49.02
CA VAL A 17 42.59 47.81 48.72
C VAL A 17 41.16 47.23 48.71
N SER A 18 40.28 47.69 49.59
CA SER A 18 38.87 47.26 49.61
C SER A 18 38.05 47.82 48.45
N SER A 19 38.28 49.07 48.05
CA SER A 19 37.64 49.65 46.85
C SER A 19 38.13 48.98 45.56
N ALA A 20 39.42 48.68 45.44
CA ALA A 20 39.96 47.88 44.33
C ALA A 20 39.37 46.45 44.31
N GLY A 21 39.25 45.81 45.47
CA GLY A 21 38.62 44.48 45.60
C GLY A 21 37.14 44.47 45.15
N ALA A 22 36.35 45.48 45.55
CA ALA A 22 34.96 45.62 45.12
C ALA A 22 34.84 45.83 43.60
N ILE A 23 35.74 46.63 43.01
CA ILE A 23 35.79 46.84 41.56
C ILE A 23 36.16 45.54 40.83
N ILE A 24 37.16 44.81 41.31
CA ILE A 24 37.58 43.53 40.70
C ILE A 24 36.45 42.50 40.78
N VAL A 25 35.77 42.37 41.93
CA VAL A 25 34.65 41.44 42.10
C VAL A 25 33.46 41.85 41.23
N GLY A 26 33.14 43.14 41.16
CA GLY A 26 32.08 43.68 40.30
C GLY A 26 32.35 43.43 38.82
N LEU A 27 33.57 43.72 38.35
CA LEU A 27 33.99 43.47 36.97
C LEU A 27 34.04 41.98 36.65
N SER A 28 34.52 41.13 37.58
CA SER A 28 34.56 39.68 37.39
C SER A 28 33.15 39.07 37.30
N SER A 29 32.21 39.55 38.13
CA SER A 29 30.80 39.15 38.06
C SER A 29 30.15 39.58 36.74
N TRP A 30 30.44 40.81 36.28
CA TRP A 30 29.93 41.34 35.03
C TRP A 30 30.46 40.57 33.81
N LEU A 31 31.77 40.32 33.76
CA LEU A 31 32.41 39.48 32.73
C LEU A 31 31.79 38.08 32.74
N GLY A 32 31.69 37.43 33.91
CA GLY A 32 31.08 36.11 34.04
C GLY A 32 29.65 36.04 33.48
N LYS A 33 28.82 37.06 33.73
CA LYS A 33 27.46 37.15 33.16
C LYS A 33 27.48 37.26 31.64
N ILE A 34 28.34 38.09 31.07
CA ILE A 34 28.44 38.26 29.60
C ILE A 34 28.95 36.97 28.93
N TRP A 35 29.97 36.33 29.50
CA TRP A 35 30.50 35.08 28.97
C TRP A 35 29.47 33.94 29.08
N ALA A 36 28.78 33.80 30.22
CA ALA A 36 27.71 32.84 30.39
C ALA A 36 26.56 33.08 29.40
N GLN A 37 26.13 34.32 29.24
CA GLN A 37 25.08 34.68 28.28
C GLN A 37 25.51 34.41 26.84
N ARG A 38 26.77 34.68 26.48
CA ARG A 38 27.30 34.42 25.14
C ARG A 38 27.40 32.93 24.84
N ILE A 39 27.85 32.12 25.80
CA ILE A 39 27.90 30.66 25.67
C ILE A 39 26.49 30.10 25.51
N LEU A 40 25.55 30.51 26.37
CA LEU A 40 24.15 30.07 26.31
C LEU A 40 23.48 30.48 24.99
N GLN A 41 23.74 31.69 24.48
CA GLN A 41 23.23 32.14 23.18
C GLN A 41 23.79 31.31 22.03
N LYS A 42 25.08 30.97 22.08
CA LYS A 42 25.71 30.11 21.07
C LYS A 42 25.11 28.70 21.10
N GLU A 43 25.05 28.07 22.27
CA GLU A 43 24.49 26.72 22.43
C GLU A 43 23.01 26.67 22.03
N SER A 44 22.21 27.65 22.46
CA SER A 44 20.78 27.71 22.07
C SER A 44 20.58 27.95 20.58
N HIS A 45 21.48 28.69 19.91
CA HIS A 45 21.44 28.86 18.47
C HIS A 45 21.81 27.55 17.74
N GLU A 46 22.86 26.87 18.18
CA GLU A 46 23.27 25.56 17.63
C GLU A 46 22.18 24.50 17.83
N LEU A 47 21.58 24.43 19.02
CA LEU A 47 20.45 23.54 19.30
C LEU A 47 19.24 23.84 18.41
N LYS A 48 18.93 25.12 18.15
CA LYS A 48 17.85 25.51 17.22
C LYS A 48 18.15 25.08 15.79
N ILE A 49 19.41 25.21 15.34
CA ILE A 49 19.82 24.74 14.00
C ILE A 49 19.64 23.23 13.91
N GLN A 50 20.13 22.47 14.90
CA GLN A 50 20.00 21.01 14.91
C GLN A 50 18.53 20.57 14.96
N LEU A 51 17.71 21.21 15.80
CA LEU A 51 16.28 20.93 15.89
C LEU A 51 15.57 21.22 14.55
N ASN A 52 15.88 22.35 13.92
CA ASN A 52 15.31 22.67 12.60
C ASN A 52 15.77 21.69 11.52
N ALA A 53 17.03 21.26 11.55
CA ALA A 53 17.57 20.27 10.63
C ALA A 53 16.89 18.90 10.81
N ALA A 54 16.77 18.42 12.05
CA ALA A 54 16.08 17.19 12.38
C ALA A 54 14.59 17.25 12.01
N GLN A 55 13.92 18.37 12.29
CA GLN A 55 12.53 18.59 11.90
C GLN A 55 12.36 18.61 10.38
N HIS A 56 13.30 19.21 9.66
CA HIS A 56 13.29 19.24 8.21
C HIS A 56 13.47 17.84 7.62
N GLU A 57 14.45 17.09 8.11
CA GLU A 57 14.72 15.70 7.70
C GLU A 57 13.51 14.80 7.95
N LEU A 58 12.89 14.92 9.13
CA LEU A 58 11.65 14.22 9.46
C LEU A 58 10.52 14.57 8.49
N ASN A 59 10.29 15.87 8.22
CA ASN A 59 9.25 16.32 7.31
C ASN A 59 9.47 15.83 5.86
N VAL A 60 10.72 15.78 5.40
CA VAL A 60 11.08 15.24 4.08
C VAL A 60 10.81 13.73 4.03
N SER A 61 11.19 13.00 5.08
CA SER A 61 10.97 11.56 5.19
C SER A 61 9.47 11.22 5.21
N LEU A 62 8.68 11.95 6.01
CA LEU A 62 7.22 11.79 6.06
C LEU A 62 6.59 11.99 4.68
N LYS A 63 6.91 13.08 3.99
CA LYS A 63 6.39 13.35 2.64
C LYS A 63 6.76 12.27 1.63
N THR A 64 7.95 11.68 1.78
CA THR A 64 8.41 10.60 0.91
C THR A 64 7.60 9.33 1.16
N ILE A 65 7.41 8.96 2.43
CA ILE A 65 6.59 7.81 2.82
C ILE A 65 5.14 7.99 2.40
N GLU A 66 4.55 9.17 2.59
CA GLU A 66 3.19 9.48 2.14
C GLU A 66 3.04 9.30 0.63
N LYS A 67 3.99 9.81 -0.15
CA LYS A 67 4.00 9.65 -1.60
C LYS A 67 4.13 8.19 -2.03
N GLU A 68 5.03 7.43 -1.39
CA GLU A 68 5.20 6.01 -1.67
C GLU A 68 3.94 5.21 -1.34
N LEU A 69 3.29 5.54 -0.20
CA LEU A 69 2.03 4.92 0.21
C LEU A 69 0.93 5.20 -0.81
N ASP A 70 0.81 6.42 -1.30
CA ASP A 70 -0.20 6.79 -2.29
C ASP A 70 0.02 6.09 -3.63
N LEU A 71 1.28 6.01 -4.10
CA LEU A 71 1.63 5.23 -5.30
C LEU A 71 1.30 3.74 -5.13
N MET A 72 1.58 3.17 -3.96
CA MET A 72 1.28 1.77 -3.67
C MET A 72 -0.22 1.51 -3.62
N LYS A 73 -1.01 2.41 -3.02
CA LYS A 73 -2.48 2.33 -3.03
C LYS A 73 -3.03 2.39 -4.45
N GLU A 74 -2.56 3.34 -5.26
CA GLU A 74 -2.99 3.49 -6.65
C GLU A 74 -2.69 2.22 -7.46
N LYS A 75 -1.46 1.70 -7.36
CA LYS A 75 -1.07 0.45 -8.01
C LYS A 75 -1.94 -0.73 -7.56
N TYR A 76 -2.21 -0.82 -6.26
CA TYR A 76 -3.03 -1.89 -5.71
C TYR A 76 -4.48 -1.85 -6.21
N VAL A 77 -5.09 -0.66 -6.25
CA VAL A 77 -6.43 -0.45 -6.80
C VAL A 77 -6.47 -0.77 -8.30
N SER A 78 -5.45 -0.33 -9.06
CA SER A 78 -5.35 -0.62 -10.49
C SER A 78 -5.30 -2.12 -10.76
N ILE A 79 -4.40 -2.86 -10.09
CA ILE A 79 -4.26 -4.31 -10.26
C ILE A 79 -5.58 -5.02 -9.90
N ARG A 80 -6.24 -4.59 -8.83
CA ARG A 80 -7.54 -5.16 -8.44
C ARG A 80 -8.60 -4.93 -9.51
N ASN A 81 -8.67 -3.73 -10.09
CA ASN A 81 -9.59 -3.42 -11.17
C ASN A 81 -9.30 -4.26 -12.42
N ASP A 82 -8.03 -4.41 -12.79
CA ASP A 82 -7.61 -5.22 -13.94
C ASP A 82 -8.01 -6.69 -13.75
N LYS A 83 -7.80 -7.26 -12.55
CA LYS A 83 -8.29 -8.59 -12.20
C LYS A 83 -9.79 -8.74 -12.41
N VAL A 84 -10.59 -7.82 -11.89
CA VAL A 84 -12.05 -7.84 -12.04
C VAL A 84 -12.46 -7.78 -13.52
N LEU A 85 -11.79 -6.97 -14.34
CA LEU A 85 -12.06 -6.90 -15.77
C LEU A 85 -11.74 -8.21 -16.49
N ILE A 86 -10.61 -8.84 -16.17
CA ILE A 86 -10.21 -10.13 -16.74
C ILE A 86 -11.21 -11.22 -16.36
N TYR A 87 -11.55 -11.31 -15.08
CA TYR A 87 -12.51 -12.31 -14.58
C TYR A 87 -13.91 -12.12 -15.14
N ARG A 88 -14.36 -10.87 -15.32
CA ARG A 88 -15.60 -10.59 -16.05
C ARG A 88 -15.53 -11.12 -17.48
N GLY A 89 -14.43 -10.91 -18.19
CA GLY A 89 -14.23 -11.45 -19.54
C GLY A 89 -14.35 -12.97 -19.60
N ILE A 90 -13.81 -13.68 -18.61
CA ILE A 90 -13.93 -15.14 -18.49
C ILE A 90 -15.37 -15.57 -18.24
N ILE A 91 -16.08 -14.89 -17.34
CA ILE A 91 -17.49 -15.16 -17.07
C ILE A 91 -18.33 -14.94 -18.33
N ASP A 92 -18.10 -13.84 -19.06
CA ASP A 92 -18.79 -13.53 -20.31
C ASP A 92 -18.50 -14.58 -21.40
N LEU A 93 -17.25 -15.05 -21.50
CA LEU A 93 -16.85 -16.13 -22.41
C LEU A 93 -17.59 -17.44 -22.09
N ILE A 94 -17.62 -17.85 -20.82
CA ILE A 94 -18.29 -19.07 -20.36
C ILE A 94 -19.80 -18.97 -20.59
N ALA A 95 -20.42 -17.85 -20.21
CA ALA A 95 -21.84 -17.62 -20.41
C ALA A 95 -22.22 -17.67 -21.90
N SER A 96 -21.40 -17.07 -22.77
CA SER A 96 -21.57 -17.13 -24.21
C SER A 96 -21.51 -18.58 -24.73
N LEU A 97 -20.49 -19.36 -24.33
CA LEU A 97 -20.39 -20.76 -24.74
C LEU A 97 -21.58 -21.59 -24.26
N LEU A 98 -21.97 -21.45 -22.99
CA LEU A 98 -23.11 -22.18 -22.42
C LEU A 98 -24.40 -21.88 -23.20
N ALA A 99 -24.68 -20.62 -23.50
CA ALA A 99 -25.84 -20.24 -24.28
C ALA A 99 -25.86 -20.89 -25.67
N LYS A 100 -24.69 -21.09 -26.29
CA LYS A 100 -24.56 -21.78 -27.59
C LYS A 100 -24.71 -23.29 -27.46
N LEU A 101 -24.16 -23.90 -26.40
CA LEU A 101 -24.39 -25.31 -26.10
C LEU A 101 -25.87 -25.56 -25.85
N ASP A 102 -26.54 -24.79 -25.00
CA ASP A 102 -27.98 -24.88 -24.76
C ASP A 102 -28.78 -24.79 -26.07
N ALA A 103 -28.48 -23.79 -26.91
CA ALA A 103 -29.17 -23.62 -28.19
C ALA A 103 -28.96 -24.83 -29.12
N TYR A 104 -27.76 -25.40 -29.16
CA TYR A 104 -27.44 -26.59 -29.93
C TYR A 104 -28.19 -27.82 -29.41
N TYR A 105 -28.14 -28.11 -28.11
CA TYR A 105 -28.84 -29.25 -27.50
C TYR A 105 -30.37 -29.14 -27.57
N MET A 106 -30.91 -27.92 -27.64
CA MET A 106 -32.33 -27.67 -27.88
C MET A 106 -32.73 -27.68 -29.36
N ASN A 107 -31.84 -28.09 -30.27
CA ASN A 107 -32.03 -28.07 -31.73
C ASN A 107 -32.41 -26.70 -32.32
N ARG A 108 -31.99 -25.60 -31.66
CA ARG A 108 -32.20 -24.22 -32.14
C ARG A 108 -31.04 -23.69 -32.96
N LEU A 109 -29.93 -24.42 -32.99
CA LEU A 109 -28.71 -24.04 -33.68
C LEU A 109 -28.21 -25.23 -34.50
N SER A 110 -27.89 -25.00 -35.77
CA SER A 110 -27.33 -26.06 -36.62
C SER A 110 -25.90 -26.40 -36.22
N GLN A 111 -25.42 -27.58 -36.63
CA GLN A 111 -24.03 -27.99 -36.36
C GLN A 111 -23.01 -27.04 -36.99
N ASP A 112 -23.24 -26.55 -38.22
CA ASP A 112 -22.34 -25.62 -38.90
C ASP A 112 -22.25 -24.26 -38.16
N GLU A 113 -23.38 -23.75 -37.68
CA GLU A 113 -23.42 -22.53 -36.87
C GLU A 113 -22.76 -22.74 -35.49
N ALA A 114 -22.91 -23.93 -34.89
CA ALA A 114 -22.26 -24.26 -33.62
C ALA A 114 -20.73 -24.21 -33.76
N MET A 115 -20.20 -24.76 -34.86
CA MET A 115 -18.77 -24.75 -35.13
C MET A 115 -18.21 -23.34 -35.32
N LYS A 116 -18.92 -22.46 -36.04
CA LYS A 116 -18.51 -21.05 -36.17
C LYS A 116 -18.43 -20.34 -34.82
N HIS A 117 -19.40 -20.58 -33.93
CA HIS A 117 -19.36 -20.02 -32.58
C HIS A 117 -18.22 -20.60 -31.73
N PHE A 118 -17.90 -21.87 -31.94
CA PHE A 118 -16.83 -22.56 -31.24
C PHE A 118 -15.43 -22.04 -31.65
N ASP A 119 -15.22 -21.70 -32.91
CA ASP A 119 -13.97 -21.09 -33.38
C ASP A 119 -13.71 -19.74 -32.71
N VAL A 120 -14.75 -18.89 -32.63
CA VAL A 120 -14.69 -17.59 -31.93
C VAL A 120 -14.39 -17.80 -30.44
N PHE A 121 -15.03 -18.79 -29.81
CA PHE A 121 -14.76 -19.14 -28.43
C PHE A 121 -13.29 -19.54 -28.22
N ASN A 122 -12.72 -20.38 -29.09
CA ASN A 122 -11.33 -20.82 -28.96
C ASN A 122 -10.33 -19.66 -29.05
N GLU A 123 -10.55 -18.70 -29.96
CA GLU A 123 -9.72 -17.50 -30.06
C GLU A 123 -9.76 -16.68 -28.75
N GLN A 124 -10.98 -16.42 -28.25
CA GLN A 124 -11.17 -15.63 -27.04
C GLN A 124 -10.63 -16.33 -25.80
N ARG A 125 -10.77 -17.66 -25.73
CA ARG A 125 -10.27 -18.50 -24.64
C ARG A 125 -8.76 -18.35 -24.47
N ILE A 126 -8.00 -18.51 -25.55
CA ILE A 126 -6.52 -18.42 -25.49
C ILE A 126 -6.09 -17.02 -25.05
N ARG A 127 -6.77 -15.98 -25.55
CA ARG A 127 -6.48 -14.59 -25.19
C ARG A 127 -6.73 -14.32 -23.70
N LEU A 128 -7.92 -14.67 -23.21
CA LEU A 128 -8.29 -14.44 -21.82
C LEU A 128 -7.47 -15.32 -20.86
N TYR A 129 -7.11 -16.54 -21.26
CA TYR A 129 -6.20 -17.40 -20.50
C TYR A 129 -4.82 -16.73 -20.33
N GLY A 130 -4.28 -16.11 -21.39
CA GLY A 130 -3.05 -15.33 -21.30
C GLY A 130 -3.17 -14.15 -20.33
N TYR A 131 -4.31 -13.47 -20.29
CA TYR A 131 -4.56 -12.41 -19.31
C TYR A 131 -4.68 -12.95 -17.88
N MET A 132 -5.37 -14.07 -17.68
CA MET A 132 -5.45 -14.71 -16.36
C MET A 132 -4.05 -15.11 -15.88
N ALA A 133 -3.23 -15.73 -16.72
CA ALA A 133 -1.89 -16.17 -16.35
C ALA A 133 -0.96 -15.04 -15.85
N MET A 134 -1.26 -13.78 -16.18
CA MET A 134 -0.50 -12.63 -15.68
C MET A 134 -0.90 -12.18 -14.27
N PHE A 135 -2.13 -12.44 -13.83
CA PHE A 135 -2.69 -11.83 -12.61
C PHE A 135 -3.37 -12.81 -11.65
N ALA A 136 -3.88 -13.93 -12.16
CA ALA A 136 -4.65 -14.90 -11.41
C ALA A 136 -3.74 -15.87 -10.64
N PRO A 137 -4.10 -16.24 -9.41
CA PRO A 137 -3.41 -17.27 -8.66
C PRO A 137 -3.75 -18.68 -9.21
N GLN A 138 -2.92 -19.67 -8.86
CA GLN A 138 -3.00 -21.02 -9.43
C GLN A 138 -4.36 -21.71 -9.14
N ASN A 139 -4.95 -21.50 -7.97
CA ASN A 139 -6.28 -22.03 -7.62
C ASN A 139 -7.39 -21.55 -8.57
N VAL A 140 -7.36 -20.27 -8.98
CA VAL A 140 -8.28 -19.72 -9.97
C VAL A 140 -8.03 -20.34 -11.35
N MET A 141 -6.76 -20.47 -11.75
CA MET A 141 -6.36 -21.11 -13.01
C MET A 141 -6.85 -22.57 -13.08
N ASP A 142 -6.53 -23.38 -12.05
CA ASP A 142 -6.89 -24.80 -11.99
C ASP A 142 -8.41 -25.01 -12.05
N THR A 143 -9.18 -24.14 -11.40
CA THR A 143 -10.64 -24.25 -11.37
C THR A 143 -11.26 -23.81 -12.70
N GLN A 144 -10.67 -22.81 -13.35
CA GLN A 144 -11.05 -22.39 -14.70
C GLN A 144 -10.73 -23.49 -15.72
N ASP A 145 -9.56 -24.12 -15.63
CA ASP A 145 -9.17 -25.24 -16.50
C ASP A 145 -10.14 -26.40 -16.38
N LYS A 146 -10.47 -26.81 -15.15
CA LYS A 146 -11.45 -27.89 -14.91
C LYS A 146 -12.80 -27.62 -15.58
N LEU A 147 -13.32 -26.39 -15.45
CA LEU A 147 -14.59 -26.01 -16.05
C LEU A 147 -14.49 -25.97 -17.58
N ILE A 148 -13.46 -25.31 -18.12
CA ILE A 148 -13.29 -25.19 -19.57
C ILE A 148 -13.06 -26.54 -20.23
N ASP A 149 -12.23 -27.41 -19.65
CA ASP A 149 -12.00 -28.76 -20.16
C ASP A 149 -13.29 -29.57 -20.16
N HIS A 150 -14.12 -29.44 -19.12
CA HIS A 150 -15.44 -30.05 -19.09
C HIS A 150 -16.30 -29.54 -20.26
N LEU A 151 -16.41 -28.23 -20.45
CA LEU A 151 -17.21 -27.63 -21.53
C LEU A 151 -16.71 -28.03 -22.92
N LEU A 152 -15.40 -28.16 -23.09
CA LEU A 152 -14.79 -28.65 -24.32
C LEU A 152 -15.12 -30.10 -24.58
N GLN A 153 -15.04 -30.97 -23.57
CA GLN A 153 -15.44 -32.37 -23.71
C GLN A 153 -16.91 -32.48 -24.13
N VAL A 154 -17.78 -31.65 -23.59
CA VAL A 154 -19.19 -31.58 -23.97
C VAL A 154 -19.35 -31.10 -25.42
N ALA A 155 -18.69 -30.00 -25.80
CA ALA A 155 -18.72 -29.47 -27.17
C ALA A 155 -18.22 -30.48 -28.22
N TYR A 156 -17.26 -31.33 -27.86
CA TYR A 156 -16.75 -32.40 -28.73
C TYR A 156 -17.57 -33.71 -28.65
N GLY A 157 -18.68 -33.74 -27.92
CA GLY A 157 -19.51 -34.93 -27.75
C GLY A 157 -18.83 -36.08 -26.98
N LYS A 158 -17.75 -35.80 -26.24
CA LYS A 158 -17.02 -36.76 -25.41
C LYS A 158 -17.64 -36.93 -24.02
N ARG A 159 -18.54 -36.01 -23.64
CA ARG A 159 -19.25 -35.99 -22.36
C ARG A 159 -20.68 -35.48 -22.57
N SER A 160 -21.62 -35.96 -21.75
CA SER A 160 -23.00 -35.46 -21.73
C SER A 160 -23.10 -34.04 -21.21
N TYR A 161 -24.06 -33.27 -21.72
CA TYR A 161 -24.36 -31.93 -21.21
C TYR A 161 -25.23 -32.05 -19.95
N GLU A 162 -24.63 -31.85 -18.79
CA GLU A 162 -25.29 -31.95 -17.48
C GLU A 162 -25.21 -30.60 -16.74
N TRP A 163 -26.35 -29.89 -16.66
CA TRP A 163 -26.40 -28.54 -16.09
C TRP A 163 -25.93 -28.47 -14.64
N GLU A 164 -26.27 -29.47 -13.82
CA GLU A 164 -25.89 -29.51 -12.40
C GLU A 164 -24.37 -29.59 -12.22
N GLU A 165 -23.67 -30.39 -13.03
CA GLU A 165 -22.22 -30.52 -12.98
C GLU A 165 -21.54 -29.22 -13.42
N ILE A 166 -21.97 -28.67 -14.56
CA ILE A 166 -21.47 -27.40 -15.09
C ILE A 166 -21.66 -26.27 -14.09
N ARG A 167 -22.86 -26.16 -13.48
CA ARG A 167 -23.18 -25.16 -12.46
C ARG A 167 -22.26 -25.29 -11.24
N THR A 168 -22.02 -26.50 -10.78
CA THR A 168 -21.15 -26.77 -9.63
C THR A 168 -19.72 -26.31 -9.91
N MET A 169 -19.20 -26.61 -11.10
CA MET A 169 -17.86 -26.18 -11.53
C MET A 169 -17.78 -24.65 -11.72
N ALA A 170 -18.83 -24.04 -12.27
CA ALA A 170 -18.92 -22.59 -12.42
C ALA A 170 -18.93 -21.86 -11.07
N LEU A 171 -19.67 -22.38 -10.08
CA LEU A 171 -19.69 -21.81 -8.72
C LEU A 171 -18.35 -21.97 -8.02
N ALA A 172 -17.67 -23.11 -8.20
CA ALA A 172 -16.32 -23.29 -7.69
C ALA A 172 -15.39 -22.20 -8.25
N LEU A 173 -15.40 -21.97 -9.57
CA LEU A 173 -14.60 -20.90 -10.19
C LEU A 173 -14.95 -19.51 -9.63
N ILE A 174 -16.25 -19.21 -9.50
CA ILE A 174 -16.71 -17.92 -8.96
C ILE A 174 -16.23 -17.71 -7.52
N ASN A 175 -16.23 -18.76 -6.69
CA ASN A 175 -15.74 -18.67 -5.32
C ASN A 175 -14.24 -18.39 -5.26
N GLU A 176 -13.42 -19.10 -6.06
CA GLU A 176 -11.97 -18.82 -6.14
C GLU A 176 -11.69 -17.39 -6.63
N ILE A 177 -12.45 -16.91 -7.61
CA ILE A 177 -12.37 -15.51 -8.10
C ILE A 177 -12.72 -14.51 -6.98
N ARG A 178 -13.78 -14.79 -6.20
CA ARG A 178 -14.22 -13.92 -5.10
C ARG A 178 -13.18 -13.87 -3.98
N GLU A 179 -12.56 -15.00 -3.68
CA GLU A 179 -11.44 -15.07 -2.75
C GLU A 179 -10.25 -14.23 -3.20
N ASP A 180 -9.84 -14.35 -4.46
CA ASP A 180 -8.71 -13.59 -5.02
C ASP A 180 -8.96 -12.08 -5.11
N VAL A 181 -10.18 -11.67 -5.45
CA VAL A 181 -10.55 -10.24 -5.51
C VAL A 181 -10.71 -9.63 -4.12
N GLY A 182 -11.13 -10.43 -3.13
CA GLY A 182 -11.18 -10.03 -1.72
C GLY A 182 -12.24 -8.97 -1.38
N ILE A 183 -13.40 -8.99 -2.05
CA ILE A 183 -14.56 -8.14 -1.68
C ILE A 183 -15.42 -8.84 -0.61
N ASP A 184 -15.83 -10.07 -0.88
CA ASP A 184 -16.54 -10.95 0.06
C ASP A 184 -16.12 -12.39 -0.24
N GLN A 185 -15.54 -13.03 0.75
CA GLN A 185 -14.91 -14.35 0.63
C GLN A 185 -15.83 -15.48 1.14
N THR A 186 -17.03 -15.14 1.60
CA THR A 186 -17.99 -16.16 2.06
C THR A 186 -18.45 -16.98 0.85
N PRO A 187 -18.25 -18.30 0.80
CA PRO A 187 -18.59 -19.09 -0.39
C PRO A 187 -20.08 -18.97 -0.74
N ILE A 188 -20.38 -18.87 -2.03
CA ILE A 188 -21.75 -18.95 -2.54
C ILE A 188 -22.08 -20.38 -2.97
N GLU A 189 -23.33 -20.74 -2.80
CA GLU A 189 -23.89 -22.03 -3.17
C GLU A 189 -25.20 -21.84 -3.93
N TYR A 190 -25.52 -22.78 -4.82
CA TYR A 190 -26.82 -22.81 -5.47
C TYR A 190 -27.85 -23.50 -4.58
N ASN A 191 -28.86 -22.75 -4.15
CA ASN A 191 -29.95 -23.23 -3.30
C ASN A 191 -31.29 -23.35 -4.05
N GLY A 192 -31.26 -23.35 -5.38
CA GLY A 192 -32.47 -23.54 -6.20
C GLY A 192 -32.83 -25.02 -6.39
N LYS A 193 -33.92 -25.28 -7.10
CA LYS A 193 -34.48 -26.63 -7.29
C LYS A 193 -34.48 -27.13 -8.74
N LEU A 194 -33.71 -26.48 -9.63
CA LEU A 194 -33.56 -26.89 -11.02
C LEU A 194 -32.54 -28.02 -11.15
#